data_AF-A0A806J6W9-F1
#
_entry.id   AF-A0A806J6W9-F1
#
_cell.length_a   1.000
_cell.length_b   1.000
_cell.length_c   1.000
_cell.angle_alpha   90.00
_cell.angle_beta   90.00
_cell.angle_gamma   90.00
#
_symmetry.space_group_name_H-M   'P 1'
#
loop_
_entity.id
_entity.type
_entity.pdbx_description
1 polymer ?
#
loop_
_entity_poly.entity_id
_entity_poly.type
_entity_poly.pdbx_seq_one_letter_code
_entity_poly.pdbx_strand_id
1 'polypeptide(L)'
;MTLKQSSKKDVYLRLHYWHLKYKAFLEEWSDKPNEKGYHPYKHRNVRSAYHSFKRYMDYLFTYEKHGDLNIEKRQIGLKTYLGNQRKNYRIIQD
;
A
#
# COMPACT_ATOMS: atom_id res chain seq x y z
N MET A 1 12.13 11.55 -0.71
CA MET A 1 11.99 10.41 -1.65
C MET A 1 10.52 10.04 -1.75
N THR A 2 9.94 10.09 -2.96
CA THR A 2 8.58 9.59 -3.24
C THR A 2 8.65 8.15 -3.75
N LEU A 3 7.67 7.32 -3.40
CA LEU A 3 7.56 5.88 -3.79
C LEU A 3 7.81 5.61 -5.29
N LYS A 4 7.58 6.60 -6.16
CA LYS A 4 7.71 6.49 -7.62
C LYS A 4 9.15 6.40 -8.15
N GLN A 5 10.14 6.78 -7.34
CA GLN A 5 11.54 6.83 -7.74
C GLN A 5 12.40 5.74 -7.09
N SER A 6 11.80 4.92 -6.21
CA SER A 6 12.51 3.90 -5.46
C SER A 6 12.28 2.53 -6.09
N SER A 7 13.33 1.71 -6.18
CA SER A 7 13.17 0.32 -6.61
C SER A 7 12.42 -0.49 -5.54
N LYS A 8 11.69 -1.55 -5.95
CA LYS A 8 11.08 -2.50 -5.00
C LYS A 8 12.07 -2.98 -3.95
N LYS A 9 13.30 -3.29 -4.38
CA LYS A 9 14.39 -3.76 -3.50
C LYS A 9 14.70 -2.74 -2.42
N ASP A 10 14.88 -1.47 -2.79
CA ASP A 10 15.21 -0.41 -1.83
C ASP A 10 14.07 -0.15 -0.85
N VAL A 11 12.82 -0.15 -1.33
CA VAL A 11 11.64 0.02 -0.47
C VAL A 11 11.51 -1.14 0.49
N TYR A 12 11.70 -2.39 0.02
CA TYR A 12 11.69 -3.56 0.88
C TYR A 12 12.76 -3.46 1.98
N LEU A 13 13.99 -3.10 1.61
CA LEU A 13 15.10 -3.00 2.55
C LEU A 13 14.81 -1.95 3.64
N ARG A 14 14.38 -0.74 3.23
CA ARG A 14 14.05 0.34 4.17
C ARG A 14 12.88 -0.01 5.07
N LEU A 15 11.84 -0.65 4.53
CA LEU A 15 10.69 -1.10 5.32
C LEU A 15 11.11 -2.18 6.33
N HIS A 16 11.99 -3.10 5.93
CA HIS A 16 12.53 -4.12 6.82
C HIS A 16 13.35 -3.50 7.96
N TYR A 17 14.26 -2.57 7.66
CA TYR A 17 15.03 -1.86 8.68
C TYR A 17 14.14 -1.06 9.62
N TRP A 18 13.12 -0.37 9.09
CA TRP A 18 12.13 0.32 9.91
C TRP A 18 11.43 -0.65 10.87
N HIS A 19 10.98 -1.81 10.37
CA HIS A 19 10.35 -2.82 11.22
C HIS A 19 11.28 -3.34 12.31
N LEU A 20 12.55 -3.62 11.99
CA LEU A 20 13.53 -4.05 13.00
C LEU A 20 13.73 -2.98 14.08
N LYS A 21 13.87 -1.71 13.67
CA LYS A 21 14.05 -0.59 14.58
C LYS A 21 12.86 -0.41 15.54
N TYR A 22 11.64 -0.62 15.06
CA TYR A 22 10.41 -0.40 15.84
C TYR A 22 9.72 -1.70 16.28
N LYS A 23 10.42 -2.84 16.26
CA LYS A 23 9.82 -4.15 16.58
C LYS A 23 9.19 -4.16 17.98
N ALA A 24 9.91 -3.70 18.99
CA ALA A 24 9.42 -3.65 20.37
C ALA A 24 8.15 -2.78 20.50
N PHE A 25 8.10 -1.65 19.81
CA PHE A 25 6.91 -0.81 19.73
C PHE A 25 5.74 -1.55 19.08
N LEU A 26 5.94 -2.24 17.95
CA LEU A 26 4.87 -2.97 17.26
C LEU A 26 4.34 -4.18 18.04
N GLU A 27 5.17 -4.77 18.89
CA GLU A 27 4.86 -5.93 19.73
C GLU A 27 4.33 -5.53 21.12
N GLU A 28 4.21 -4.23 21.41
CA GLU A 28 3.65 -3.74 22.67
C GLU A 28 2.19 -4.17 22.82
N TRP A 29 1.87 -4.78 23.97
CA TRP A 29 0.53 -5.25 24.32
C TRP A 29 -0.23 -4.15 25.09
N SER A 30 -1.55 -4.14 24.96
CA SER A 30 -2.44 -3.28 25.75
C SER A 30 -2.57 -3.82 27.17
N ASP A 31 -2.51 -2.94 28.17
CA ASP A 31 -2.77 -3.30 29.58
C ASP A 31 -4.23 -3.71 29.81
N LYS A 32 -5.14 -3.21 28.95
CA LYS A 32 -6.57 -3.53 29.03
C LYS A 32 -6.93 -4.69 28.10
N PRO A 33 -7.54 -5.78 28.60
CA PRO A 33 -8.07 -6.84 27.76
C PRO A 33 -9.32 -6.39 27.00
N ASN A 34 -9.62 -7.06 25.89
CA ASN A 34 -10.87 -6.91 25.16
C ASN A 34 -12.02 -7.71 25.82
N GLU A 35 -13.22 -7.62 25.25
CA GLU A 35 -14.43 -8.33 25.71
C GLU A 35 -14.26 -9.86 25.83
N LYS A 36 -13.30 -10.44 25.12
CA LYS A 36 -13.01 -11.88 25.12
C LYS A 36 -11.85 -12.26 26.05
N GLY A 37 -11.34 -11.31 26.85
CA GLY A 37 -10.22 -11.53 27.77
C GLY A 37 -8.83 -11.49 27.12
N TYR A 38 -8.71 -11.16 25.83
CA TYR A 38 -7.41 -11.07 25.15
C TYR A 38 -6.87 -9.65 25.20
N HIS A 39 -5.57 -9.51 25.45
CA HIS A 39 -4.88 -8.23 25.38
C HIS A 39 -4.50 -7.92 23.91
N PRO A 40 -5.11 -6.92 23.25
CA PRO A 40 -4.75 -6.59 21.88
C PRO A 40 -3.38 -5.90 21.82
N TYR A 41 -2.73 -5.95 20.65
CA TYR A 41 -1.57 -5.08 20.38
C TYR A 41 -1.97 -3.60 20.48
N LYS A 42 -1.18 -2.81 21.20
CA LYS A 42 -1.44 -1.38 21.41
C LYS A 42 -1.43 -0.60 20.10
N HIS A 43 -0.55 -0.96 19.18
CA HIS A 43 -0.36 -0.29 17.88
C HIS A 43 -0.90 -1.12 16.71
N ARG A 44 -2.07 -1.75 16.90
CA ARG A 44 -2.69 -2.68 15.93
C ARG A 44 -2.79 -2.12 14.51
N ASN A 45 -3.12 -0.83 14.36
CA ASN A 45 -3.28 -0.21 13.04
C ASN A 45 -1.96 -0.11 12.29
N VAL A 46 -0.91 0.38 12.97
CA VAL A 46 0.44 0.50 12.39
C VAL A 46 0.99 -0.88 12.03
N ARG A 47 0.83 -1.85 12.95
CA ARG A 47 1.23 -3.24 12.73
C ARG A 47 0.50 -3.84 11.52
N SER A 48 -0.81 -3.64 11.43
CA SER A 48 -1.62 -4.12 10.29
C SER A 48 -1.19 -3.48 8.97
N ALA A 49 -0.93 -2.16 8.97
CA ALA A 49 -0.47 -1.45 7.79
C ALA A 49 0.87 -2.00 7.27
N TYR A 50 1.84 -2.28 8.16
CA TYR A 50 3.10 -2.91 7.79
C TYR A 50 2.89 -4.27 7.11
N HIS A 51 2.07 -5.15 7.71
CA HIS A 51 1.81 -6.48 7.15
C HIS A 51 1.08 -6.42 5.81
N SER A 52 0.10 -5.53 5.67
CA SER A 52 -0.58 -5.28 4.40
C SER A 52 0.40 -4.79 3.33
N PHE A 53 1.25 -3.82 3.66
CA PHE A 53 2.25 -3.31 2.72
C PHE A 53 3.23 -4.40 2.28
N LYS A 54 3.70 -5.23 3.23
CA LYS A 54 4.57 -6.38 2.94
C LYS A 54 3.88 -7.41 2.04
N ARG A 55 2.61 -7.73 2.32
CA ARG A 55 1.81 -8.70 1.53
C ARG A 55 1.56 -8.24 0.10
N TYR A 56 1.23 -6.97 -0.08
CA TYR A 56 0.91 -6.40 -1.39
C TYR A 56 2.12 -5.80 -2.12
N MET A 57 3.34 -5.99 -1.60
CA MET A 57 4.56 -5.43 -2.20
C MET A 57 4.72 -5.83 -3.66
N ASP A 58 4.49 -7.11 -4.00
CA ASP A 58 4.63 -7.58 -5.38
C ASP A 58 3.62 -6.90 -6.32
N TYR A 59 2.40 -6.69 -5.84
CA TYR A 59 1.35 -6.00 -6.59
C TYR A 59 1.68 -4.51 -6.80
N LEU A 60 2.12 -3.82 -5.74
CA LEU A 60 2.46 -2.40 -5.77
C LEU A 60 3.60 -2.09 -6.75
N PHE A 61 4.52 -3.04 -6.95
CA PHE A 61 5.66 -2.92 -7.85
C PHE A 61 5.49 -3.72 -9.16
N THR A 62 4.25 -4.08 -9.54
CA THR A 62 3.96 -4.79 -10.80
C THR A 62 4.47 -4.01 -12.03
N TYR A 63 4.43 -2.67 -11.96
CA TYR A 63 4.93 -1.80 -13.03
C TYR A 63 6.43 -1.94 -13.29
N GLU A 64 7.23 -2.41 -12.31
CA GLU A 64 8.66 -2.66 -12.53
C GLU A 64 8.89 -3.90 -13.41
N LYS A 65 7.97 -4.87 -13.36
CA LYS A 65 8.04 -6.10 -14.17
C LYS A 65 7.49 -5.91 -15.59
N HIS A 66 6.58 -4.97 -15.75
CA HIS A 66 5.90 -4.69 -17.02
C HIS A 66 6.17 -3.26 -17.50
N GLY A 67 7.45 -2.94 -17.73
CA GLY A 67 7.85 -1.63 -18.27
C GLY A 67 7.37 -1.40 -19.71
N ASP A 68 7.03 -2.47 -20.41
CA ASP A 68 6.44 -2.53 -21.75
C ASP A 68 4.99 -2.02 -21.80
N LEU A 69 4.23 -2.21 -20.71
CA LEU A 69 2.83 -1.81 -20.65
C LEU A 69 2.62 -0.29 -20.59
N ASN A 70 3.70 0.51 -20.60
CA ASN A 70 3.72 1.97 -20.50
C ASN A 70 2.62 2.50 -19.55
N ILE A 71 2.42 1.78 -18.44
CA ILE A 71 1.49 2.19 -17.40
C ILE A 71 2.16 3.42 -16.81
N GLU A 72 1.74 4.59 -17.29
CA GLU A 72 2.21 5.85 -16.76
C GLU A 72 2.12 5.75 -15.24
N LYS A 73 3.21 6.14 -14.55
CA LYS A 73 3.33 6.12 -13.09
C LYS A 73 2.31 7.04 -12.37
N ARG A 74 1.16 7.35 -12.97
CA ARG A 74 0.20 8.35 -12.52
C ARG A 74 -1.22 7.80 -12.43
N GLN A 75 -1.75 7.87 -11.21
CA GLN A 75 -3.17 7.91 -10.83
C GLN A 75 -3.99 8.95 -11.63
N ILE A 76 -3.34 9.89 -12.32
CA ILE A 76 -3.95 10.85 -13.25
C ILE A 76 -4.46 10.15 -14.52
N GLY A 77 -3.72 9.18 -15.08
CA GLY A 77 -4.13 8.48 -16.30
C GLY A 77 -5.42 7.69 -16.12
N LEU A 78 -5.60 7.06 -14.96
CA LEU A 78 -6.79 6.26 -14.65
C LEU A 78 -8.03 7.14 -14.41
N LYS A 79 -7.88 8.31 -13.76
CA LYS A 79 -8.96 9.31 -13.65
C LYS A 79 -9.35 9.88 -15.01
N THR A 80 -8.38 10.21 -15.85
CA THR A 80 -8.62 10.74 -17.20
C THR A 80 -9.28 9.69 -18.10
N TYR A 81 -8.81 8.44 -18.04
CA TYR A 81 -9.40 7.32 -18.76
C TYR A 81 -10.85 7.08 -18.35
N LEU A 82 -11.13 6.96 -17.05
CA LEU A 82 -12.50 6.79 -16.54
C LEU A 82 -13.40 8.00 -16.85
N GLY A 83 -12.85 9.21 -16.82
CA GLY A 83 -13.55 10.43 -17.23
C GLY A 83 -13.93 10.43 -18.71
N ASN A 84 -13.04 9.94 -19.59
CA ASN A 84 -13.30 9.82 -21.02
C ASN A 84 -14.32 8.71 -21.33
N GLN A 85 -14.22 7.55 -20.68
CA GLN A 85 -15.23 6.50 -20.81
C GLN A 85 -16.63 7.02 -20.43
N ARG A 86 -16.74 7.75 -19.31
CA ARG A 86 -18.02 8.30 -18.84
C ARG A 86 -18.63 9.35 -19.78
N LYS A 87 -17.81 10.10 -20.54
CA LYS A 87 -18.29 11.03 -21.57
C LYS A 87 -18.79 10.28 -22.81
N ASN A 88 -18.07 9.24 -23.25
CA ASN A 88 -18.45 8.44 -24.42
C ASN A 88 -19.78 7.71 -24.19
N TYR A 89 -20.02 7.16 -22.99
CA TYR A 89 -21.32 6.56 -22.66
C TYR A 89 -22.49 7.54 -22.66
N ARG A 90 -22.26 8.84 -22.41
CA ARG A 90 -23.32 9.87 -22.50
C ARG A 90 -23.66 10.23 -23.94
N ILE A 91 -22.65 10.31 -24.81
CA ILE A 91 -22.83 10.66 -26.24
C ILE A 91 -23.57 9.57 -27.01
N ILE A 92 -23.53 8.30 -26.54
CA ILE A 92 -24.19 7.17 -27.19
C ILE A 92 -25.66 7.02 -26.72
N GLN A 93 -26.10 7.80 -25.72
CA GLN A 93 -27.47 7.77 -25.17
C GLN A 93 -28.31 9.00 -25.52
N ASP A 94 -27.75 9.96 -26.26
CA ASP A 94 -28.45 11.09 -26.89
C ASP A 94 -28.58 10.83 -28.41
#